data_AF-A0A934JWV5-F1
#
_entry.id   AF-A0A934JWV5-F1
#
_cell.length_a   1.000
_cell.length_b   1.000
_cell.length_c   1.000
_cell.angle_alpha   90.00
_cell.angle_beta   90.00
_cell.angle_gamma   90.00
#
_symmetry.space_group_name_H-M   'P 1'
#
loop_
_entity.id
_entity.type
_entity.pdbx_description
1 polymer ?
#
loop_
_entity_poly.entity_id
_entity_poly.type
_entity_poly.pdbx_seq_one_letter_code
_entity_poly.pdbx_strand_id
1 'polypeptide(L)'
;MSAENITFYPAKNATLNITQLAPLALFAHGLPVKTISHRLNKADPTINHHLTAAREHYGARNTIHAVAIAIARGDIKHKIESTYTITLRTSAFAFALLAGLVGIQDVIYSADQDLARYSRSAHRSARQTHTRTNKPLDLIV
;
A
#
# COMPACT_ATOMS: atom_id res chain seq x y z
N MET A 1 8.84 11.17 -16.57
CA MET A 1 7.64 11.32 -15.71
C MET A 1 6.44 10.90 -16.54
N SER A 2 5.75 9.81 -16.21
CA SER A 2 4.53 9.42 -16.93
C SER A 2 3.40 10.40 -16.56
N ALA A 3 2.76 11.01 -17.57
CA ALA A 3 1.68 11.97 -17.38
C ALA A 3 0.34 11.31 -16.94
N GLU A 4 0.34 9.98 -16.79
CA GLU A 4 -0.87 9.17 -16.56
C GLU A 4 -1.48 9.29 -15.17
N ASN A 5 -0.82 9.96 -14.22
CA ASN A 5 -1.24 10.03 -12.82
C ASN A 5 -1.68 11.42 -12.33
N ILE A 6 -2.03 12.33 -13.24
CA ILE A 6 -2.52 13.66 -12.85
C ILE A 6 -4.04 13.64 -12.88
N THR A 7 -4.66 13.79 -11.71
CA THR A 7 -6.11 13.92 -11.59
C THR A 7 -6.52 15.35 -11.35
N PHE A 8 -7.29 15.93 -12.27
CA PHE A 8 -7.90 17.25 -12.12
C PHE A 8 -9.29 17.16 -11.52
N TYR A 9 -9.59 18.03 -10.56
CA TYR A 9 -10.90 18.11 -9.90
C TYR A 9 -11.31 19.56 -9.61
N PRO A 10 -12.61 19.86 -9.68
CA PRO A 10 -13.14 21.18 -9.34
C PRO A 10 -12.93 21.48 -7.84
N ALA A 11 -12.50 22.70 -7.52
CA ALA A 11 -12.43 23.17 -6.15
C ALA A 11 -13.83 23.51 -5.61
N LYS A 12 -14.07 23.21 -4.33
CA LYS A 12 -15.36 23.52 -3.67
C LYS A 12 -15.61 25.03 -3.52
N ASN A 13 -14.55 25.84 -3.51
CA ASN A 13 -14.60 27.29 -3.30
C ASN A 13 -14.41 28.05 -4.62
N ALA A 14 -14.66 27.39 -5.75
CA ALA A 14 -14.43 28.00 -7.04
C ALA A 14 -15.40 29.16 -7.28
N THR A 15 -14.90 30.17 -7.97
CA THR A 15 -15.72 31.34 -8.37
C THR A 15 -16.80 30.97 -9.39
N LEU A 16 -16.52 29.95 -10.22
CA LEU A 16 -17.42 29.46 -11.25
C LEU A 16 -18.39 28.40 -10.70
N ASN A 17 -19.61 28.36 -11.24
CA ASN A 17 -20.60 27.34 -10.89
C ASN A 17 -20.05 25.93 -11.18
N ILE A 18 -20.26 24.99 -10.25
CA ILE A 18 -19.79 23.60 -10.31
C ILE A 18 -20.18 22.92 -11.63
N THR A 19 -21.37 23.24 -12.15
CA THR A 19 -21.89 22.70 -13.41
C THR A 19 -21.09 23.11 -14.65
N GLN A 20 -20.44 24.28 -14.61
CA GLN A 20 -19.58 24.80 -15.67
C GLN A 20 -18.12 24.40 -15.47
N LEU A 21 -17.71 24.25 -14.21
CA LEU A 21 -16.36 23.87 -13.83
C LEU A 21 -16.07 22.38 -14.07
N ALA A 22 -17.06 21.50 -13.90
CA ALA A 22 -16.90 20.06 -14.12
C ALA A 22 -16.52 19.70 -15.58
N PRO A 23 -17.19 20.24 -16.62
CA PRO A 23 -16.75 20.10 -18.00
C PRO A 23 -15.33 20.62 -18.23
N LEU A 24 -14.98 21.76 -17.64
CA LEU A 24 -13.65 22.37 -17.80
C LEU A 24 -12.54 21.52 -17.16
N ALA A 25 -12.82 20.94 -15.99
CA ALA A 25 -11.89 20.01 -15.32
C ALA A 25 -11.70 18.73 -16.13
N LEU A 26 -12.77 18.15 -16.69
CA LEU A 26 -12.66 16.97 -17.57
C LEU A 26 -11.96 17.29 -18.89
N PHE A 27 -12.09 18.51 -19.40
CA PHE A 27 -11.33 19.00 -20.55
C PHE A 27 -9.84 19.13 -20.23
N ALA A 28 -9.47 19.48 -18.99
CA ALA A 28 -8.07 19.50 -18.54
C ALA A 28 -7.41 18.11 -18.56
N HIS A 29 -8.20 17.04 -18.42
CA HIS A 29 -7.74 15.65 -18.64
C HIS A 29 -7.54 15.29 -20.13
N GLY A 30 -7.77 16.23 -21.05
CA GLY A 30 -7.66 15.99 -22.49
C GLY A 30 -8.83 15.20 -23.09
N LEU A 31 -9.95 15.06 -22.36
CA LEU A 31 -11.12 14.33 -22.85
C LEU A 31 -11.86 15.12 -23.94
N PRO A 32 -12.27 14.48 -25.05
CA PRO A 32 -13.07 15.15 -26.06
C PRO A 32 -14.48 15.40 -25.56
N VAL A 33 -15.15 16.41 -26.13
CA VAL A 33 -16.50 16.85 -25.73
C VAL A 33 -17.51 15.69 -25.69
N LYS A 34 -17.47 14.78 -26.66
CA LYS A 34 -18.33 13.58 -26.71
C LYS A 34 -18.12 12.63 -25.53
N THR A 35 -16.91 12.53 -25.01
CA THR A 35 -16.63 11.69 -23.83
C THR A 35 -17.07 12.41 -22.55
N ILE A 36 -16.90 13.73 -22.50
CA ILE A 36 -17.36 14.56 -21.38
C ILE A 36 -18.88 14.52 -21.27
N SER A 37 -19.59 14.62 -22.40
CA SER A 37 -21.05 14.59 -22.46
C SER A 37 -21.60 13.26 -21.95
N HIS A 38 -21.01 12.15 -22.38
CA HIS A 38 -21.33 10.81 -21.86
C HIS A 38 -21.05 10.69 -20.35
N ARG A 39 -19.89 11.16 -19.87
CA ARG A 39 -19.52 11.07 -18.44
C ARG A 39 -20.43 11.92 -17.53
N LEU A 40 -20.86 13.08 -18.01
CA LEU A 40 -21.72 14.00 -17.26
C LEU A 40 -23.22 13.76 -17.51
N ASN A 41 -23.56 12.79 -18.36
CA ASN A 41 -24.93 12.52 -18.83
C ASN A 41 -25.65 13.81 -19.30
N LYS A 42 -24.97 14.58 -20.15
CA LYS A 42 -25.45 15.85 -20.71
C LYS A 42 -25.31 15.81 -22.23
N ALA A 43 -26.12 16.61 -22.94
CA ALA A 43 -25.98 16.74 -24.38
C ALA A 43 -24.70 17.51 -24.76
N ASP A 44 -24.07 17.12 -25.88
CA ASP A 44 -22.92 17.82 -26.48
C ASP A 44 -23.08 19.36 -26.56
N PRO A 45 -24.21 19.92 -27.05
CA PRO A 45 -24.40 21.37 -27.09
C PRO A 45 -24.39 22.01 -25.69
N THR A 46 -24.87 21.32 -24.66
CA THR A 46 -24.82 21.80 -23.28
C THR A 46 -23.39 21.89 -22.76
N ILE A 47 -22.55 20.89 -23.08
CA ILE A 47 -21.13 20.92 -22.71
C ILE A 47 -20.42 22.09 -23.41
N ASN A 48 -20.65 22.30 -24.70
CA ASN A 48 -20.07 23.42 -25.44
C ASN A 48 -20.52 24.78 -24.90
N HIS A 49 -21.79 24.90 -24.51
CA HIS A 49 -22.31 26.10 -23.86
C HIS A 49 -21.58 26.35 -22.52
N HIS A 50 -21.39 25.33 -21.68
CA HIS A 50 -20.66 25.46 -20.43
C HIS A 50 -19.18 25.81 -20.62
N LEU A 51 -18.50 25.23 -21.61
CA LEU A 51 -17.11 25.56 -21.93
C LEU A 51 -16.96 26.99 -22.45
N THR A 52 -17.91 27.45 -23.27
CA THR A 52 -17.95 28.84 -23.75
C THR A 52 -18.16 29.82 -22.60
N ALA A 53 -19.15 29.56 -21.73
CA ALA A 53 -19.43 30.38 -20.56
C ALA A 53 -18.22 30.43 -19.60
N ALA A 54 -17.54 29.31 -19.37
CA ALA A 54 -16.34 29.26 -18.56
C ALA A 54 -15.20 30.09 -19.19
N ARG A 55 -15.03 30.01 -20.51
CA ARG A 55 -14.03 30.80 -21.25
C ARG A 55 -14.28 32.29 -21.12
N GLU A 56 -15.53 32.72 -21.27
CA GLU A 56 -15.95 34.12 -21.10
C GLU A 56 -15.71 34.60 -19.66
N HIS A 57 -16.08 33.80 -18.66
CA HIS A 57 -15.86 34.13 -17.25
C HIS A 57 -14.38 34.37 -16.91
N TYR A 58 -13.46 33.57 -17.47
CA TYR A 58 -12.02 33.75 -17.26
C TYR A 58 -11.38 34.76 -18.22
N GLY A 59 -12.12 35.36 -19.16
CA GLY A 59 -11.57 36.27 -20.17
C GLY A 59 -10.56 35.57 -21.10
N ALA A 60 -10.71 34.27 -21.32
CA ALA A 60 -9.74 33.47 -22.03
C ALA A 60 -9.99 33.47 -23.55
N ARG A 61 -8.91 33.40 -24.33
CA ARG A 61 -8.97 33.36 -25.80
C ARG A 61 -9.47 32.01 -26.33
N ASN A 62 -9.07 30.93 -25.66
CA ASN A 62 -9.47 29.55 -25.99
C ASN A 62 -9.68 28.73 -24.71
N THR A 63 -10.24 27.54 -24.84
CA THR A 63 -10.57 26.67 -23.70
C THR A 63 -9.33 26.21 -22.93
N ILE A 64 -8.21 25.98 -23.61
CA ILE A 64 -6.93 25.61 -22.98
C ILE A 64 -6.42 26.75 -22.09
N HIS A 65 -6.51 27.99 -22.55
CA HIS A 65 -6.16 29.18 -21.80
C HIS A 65 -7.10 29.36 -20.59
N ALA A 66 -8.39 29.06 -20.74
CA ALA A 66 -9.34 29.06 -19.63
C ALA A 66 -8.96 28.03 -18.55
N VAL A 67 -8.55 26.82 -18.96
CA VAL A 67 -8.05 25.77 -18.05
C VAL A 67 -6.80 26.26 -17.32
N ALA A 68 -5.84 26.87 -18.03
CA ALA A 68 -4.61 27.38 -17.42
C ALA A 68 -4.90 28.46 -16.35
N ILE A 69 -5.80 29.40 -16.65
CA ILE A 69 -6.23 30.44 -15.69
C ILE A 69 -6.95 29.81 -14.49
N ALA A 70 -7.84 28.85 -14.73
CA ALA A 70 -8.59 28.17 -13.66
C ALA A 70 -7.67 27.37 -12.73
N ILE A 71 -6.60 26.76 -13.25
CA ILE A 71 -5.57 26.11 -12.43
C ILE A 71 -4.76 27.15 -11.66
N ALA A 72 -4.34 28.24 -12.31
CA ALA A 72 -3.56 29.30 -11.67
C ALA A 72 -4.33 30.01 -10.53
N ARG A 73 -5.65 30.14 -10.67
CA ARG A 73 -6.53 30.68 -9.62
C ARG A 73 -6.88 29.67 -8.52
N GLY A 74 -6.59 28.38 -8.73
CA GLY A 74 -6.92 27.32 -7.79
C GLY A 74 -8.37 26.84 -7.86
N ASP A 75 -9.13 27.25 -8.88
CA ASP A 75 -10.49 26.77 -9.17
C ASP A 75 -10.46 25.31 -9.64
N ILE A 76 -9.41 24.90 -10.36
CA ILE A 76 -9.13 23.50 -10.69
C ILE A 76 -7.89 23.06 -9.89
N LYS A 77 -8.08 22.06 -9.04
CA LYS A 77 -6.99 21.43 -8.29
C LYS A 77 -6.50 20.19 -9.03
N HIS A 78 -5.23 19.86 -8.86
CA HIS A 78 -4.63 18.67 -9.41
C HIS A 78 -3.95 17.86 -8.30
N LYS A 79 -4.08 16.53 -8.36
CA LYS A 79 -3.36 15.60 -7.49
C LYS A 79 -2.49 14.71 -8.36
N ILE A 80 -1.21 14.63 -8.00
CA ILE A 80 -0.24 13.75 -8.62
C ILE A 80 -0.16 12.49 -7.76
N GLU A 81 -0.68 11.38 -8.26
CA GLU A 81 -0.55 10.11 -7.56
C GLU A 81 0.81 9.49 -7.91
N SER A 82 1.69 9.45 -6.92
CA SER A 82 3.02 8.87 -7.05
C SER A 82 2.92 7.35 -6.87
N THR A 83 3.09 6.59 -7.95
CA THR A 83 3.10 5.11 -7.97
C THR A 83 4.12 4.48 -6.99
N TYR A 84 5.08 5.27 -6.50
CA TYR A 84 6.14 4.85 -5.60
C TYR A 84 5.67 4.46 -4.19
N THR A 85 4.43 4.74 -3.82
CA THR A 85 3.91 4.44 -2.46
C THR A 85 3.47 2.99 -2.27
N ILE A 86 3.18 2.28 -3.36
CA ILE A 86 2.70 0.88 -3.30
C ILE A 86 3.88 -0.08 -3.12
N THR A 87 5.01 0.16 -3.79
CA THR A 87 6.16 -0.76 -3.77
C THR A 87 6.87 -0.83 -2.41
N LEU A 88 6.88 0.25 -1.63
CA LEU A 88 7.50 0.31 -0.30
C LEU A 88 6.75 -0.48 0.78
N ARG A 89 5.41 -0.57 0.67
CA ARG A 89 4.59 -1.36 1.61
C ARG A 89 4.64 -2.84 1.26
N THR A 90 4.56 -3.18 -0.02
CA THR A 90 4.58 -4.59 -0.46
C THR A 90 5.94 -5.25 -0.23
N SER A 91 7.04 -4.50 -0.40
CA SER A 91 8.39 -5.03 -0.10
C SER A 91 8.60 -5.26 1.39
N ALA A 92 8.14 -4.37 2.26
CA ALA A 92 8.25 -4.54 3.72
C ALA A 92 7.52 -5.79 4.22
N PHE A 93 6.33 -6.09 3.68
CA PHE A 93 5.61 -7.34 3.97
C PHE A 93 6.35 -8.58 3.46
N ALA A 94 6.92 -8.52 2.24
CA ALA A 94 7.70 -9.63 1.69
C ALA A 94 8.96 -9.92 2.53
N PHE A 95 9.69 -8.88 2.95
CA PHE A 95 10.86 -9.04 3.82
C PHE A 95 10.49 -9.54 5.22
N ALA A 96 9.39 -9.07 5.81
CA ALA A 96 8.92 -9.55 7.12
C ALA A 96 8.52 -11.03 7.08
N LEU A 97 7.84 -11.48 6.02
CA LEU A 97 7.51 -12.89 5.82
C LEU A 97 8.74 -13.77 5.67
N LEU A 98 9.75 -13.30 4.92
CA LEU A 98 10.98 -14.06 4.70
C LEU A 98 11.84 -14.15 5.97
N ALA A 99 11.94 -13.06 6.75
CA ALA A 99 12.64 -13.05 8.03
C ALA A 99 11.97 -13.96 9.07
N GLY A 100 10.64 -14.01 9.11
CA GLY A 100 9.90 -14.92 9.98
C GLY A 100 10.15 -16.40 9.66
N LEU A 101 10.42 -16.74 8.40
CA LEU A 101 10.68 -18.11 7.96
C LEU A 101 12.09 -18.59 8.34
N VAL A 102 13.10 -17.69 8.32
CA VAL A 102 14.46 -18.00 8.79
C VAL A 102 14.48 -18.25 10.30
N GLY A 103 13.73 -17.48 11.09
CA GLY A 103 13.66 -17.69 12.55
C GLY A 103 13.10 -19.06 12.98
N ILE A 104 12.26 -19.70 12.15
CA ILE A 104 11.71 -21.04 12.44
C ILE A 104 12.78 -22.13 12.24
N GLN A 105 13.72 -21.94 11.31
CA GLN A 105 14.79 -22.92 11.08
C GLN A 105 15.77 -23.02 12.26
N ASP A 106 16.08 -21.90 12.94
CA ASP A 106 16.98 -21.89 14.09
C ASP A 106 16.35 -22.48 15.37
N VAL A 107 15.03 -22.42 15.52
CA VAL A 107 14.31 -23.06 16.65
C VAL A 107 14.31 -24.58 16.52
N ILE A 108 14.23 -25.11 15.30
CA ILE A 108 14.21 -26.57 15.08
C ILE A 108 15.60 -27.19 15.31
N TYR A 109 16.67 -26.49 14.93
CA TYR A 109 18.04 -27.00 15.13
C TYR A 109 18.56 -26.93 16.57
N SER A 110 18.03 -26.01 17.39
CA SER A 110 18.45 -25.86 18.80
C SER A 110 17.79 -26.88 19.74
N ALA A 111 16.55 -27.31 19.45
CA ALA A 111 15.85 -28.31 20.26
C ALA A 111 16.53 -29.70 20.26
N ASP A 112 17.12 -30.11 19.13
CA ASP A 112 17.79 -31.41 19.02
C ASP A 112 19.15 -31.45 19.75
N GLN A 113 19.86 -30.32 19.85
CA GLN A 113 21.15 -30.28 20.53
C GLN A 113 21.02 -30.39 22.06
N ASP A 114 19.97 -29.82 22.65
CA ASP A 114 19.74 -29.89 24.08
C ASP A 114 19.26 -31.29 24.53
N LEU A 115 18.47 -31.98 23.70
CA LEU A 115 18.08 -33.37 23.94
C LEU A 115 19.29 -34.33 23.87
N ALA A 116 20.24 -34.07 22.96
CA ALA A 116 21.47 -34.83 22.83
C ALA A 116 22.46 -34.62 24.00
N ARG A 117 22.42 -33.45 24.67
CA ARG A 117 23.22 -33.20 25.88
C ARG A 117 22.62 -33.86 27.11
N TYR A 118 21.29 -33.87 27.23
CA TYR A 118 20.59 -34.48 28.37
C TYR A 118 20.74 -36.02 28.42
N SER A 119 20.79 -36.67 27.25
CA SER A 119 20.97 -38.13 27.15
C SER A 119 22.40 -38.59 27.50
N ARG A 120 23.42 -37.75 27.29
CA ARG A 120 24.82 -38.09 27.65
C ARG A 120 25.11 -37.98 29.15
N SER A 121 24.44 -37.08 29.86
CA SER A 121 24.58 -36.94 31.32
C SER A 121 23.89 -38.07 32.08
N ALA A 122 22.79 -38.61 31.57
CA ALA A 122 22.08 -39.74 32.18
C ALA A 122 22.92 -41.04 32.23
N HIS A 123 23.77 -41.29 31.22
CA HIS A 123 24.61 -42.49 31.17
C HIS A 123 25.81 -42.49 32.12
N ARG A 124 26.27 -41.32 32.59
CA ARG A 124 27.38 -41.25 33.56
C ARG A 124 26.95 -41.49 35.01
N SER A 125 25.69 -41.20 35.35
CA SER A 125 25.16 -41.39 36.71
C SER A 125 24.74 -42.83 37.02
N ALA A 126 24.52 -43.67 35.99
CA ALA A 126 24.06 -45.05 36.16
C ALA A 126 25.19 -46.07 36.48
N ARG A 127 26.46 -45.66 36.48
CA ARG A 127 27.61 -46.57 36.66
C ARG A 127 28.19 -46.61 38.09
N GLN A 128 27.60 -45.89 39.05
CA GLN A 128 28.21 -45.72 40.39
C GLN A 128 27.42 -46.34 41.54
N THR A 129 26.37 -47.10 41.28
CA THR A 129 25.52 -47.72 42.32
C THR A 129 25.24 -49.19 42.01
N HIS A 130 26.22 -50.08 42.20
CA HIS A 130 25.98 -51.51 42.47
C HIS A 130 27.29 -52.25 42.78
N THR A 131 27.79 -52.16 44.02
CA THR A 131 28.63 -53.22 44.63
C THR A 131 28.57 -53.13 46.16
N ARG A 132 27.38 -53.36 46.74
CA ARG A 132 27.31 -53.84 48.13
C ARG A 132 25.92 -54.37 48.44
N THR A 133 25.79 -55.70 48.45
CA THR A 133 25.04 -56.50 49.44
C THR A 133 24.84 -57.92 48.93
N ASN A 134 25.46 -58.90 49.60
CA ASN A 134 24.89 -60.22 49.89
C ASN A 134 25.52 -60.63 51.24
N LYS A 135 24.82 -60.53 52.39
CA LYS A 135 23.84 -61.48 52.98
C LYS A 135 24.51 -62.78 53.54
N PRO A 136 23.90 -63.49 54.51
CA PRO A 136 24.32 -63.46 55.93
C PRO A 136 24.60 -64.85 56.56
N LEU A 137 25.11 -64.83 57.79
CA LEU A 137 24.93 -65.75 58.94
C LEU A 137 24.75 -67.27 58.72
N ASP A 138 25.73 -68.03 59.21
CA ASP A 138 25.64 -69.32 59.92
C ASP A 138 26.76 -69.27 60.99
N LEU A 139 26.70 -69.76 62.24
CA LEU A 139 25.96 -70.88 62.83
C LEU A 139 25.93 -70.69 64.38
N ILE A 140 24.90 -71.24 65.03
CA ILE A 140 24.67 -71.29 66.49
C ILE A 140 25.27 -72.59 67.08
N VAL A 141 25.59 -72.55 68.39
CA VAL A 141 25.97 -73.59 69.38
C VAL A 141 27.46 -73.67 69.70
#